data_AF-A0A150J6S7-F1
#
_entry.id   AF-A0A150J6S7-F1
#
_cell.length_a   1.000
_cell.length_b   1.000
_cell.length_c   1.000
_cell.angle_alpha   90.00
_cell.angle_beta   90.00
_cell.angle_gamma   90.00
#
_symmetry.space_group_name_H-M   'P 1'
#
loop_
_entity.id
_entity.type
_entity.pdbx_description
1 polymer ?
#
loop_
_entity_poly.entity_id
_entity_poly.type
_entity_poly.pdbx_seq_one_letter_code
_entity_poly.pdbx_strand_id
1 'polypeptide(L)'
;MTYSITKNGVELSKDLYTIDENTKTFSSSVHGLVLDFSDENKWTFTTGSDCTFDTGGYCTFNTGGYCTFNTGSSCMFDTGGYCTFKTGSDCTFKTGSGCTFDTGSGCTFDTGYGCMFDTGSGCTFNTRSDCTFDTGYDCTFKTGSDCTFKTCDDCTFNTGSSCMFNTGSSCTFDTGSDCVLVRRDIYEVIEIPADTTIKLHGYGIMGYGVIKKSECVKLEVEEIKKKIFDLVEKLTKVEE
;
A
#
# COMPACT_ATOMS: atom_id res chain seq x y z
N MET A 1 -26.50 26.78 1.75
CA MET A 1 -26.00 25.53 1.16
C MET A 1 -24.86 25.08 2.05
N THR A 2 -24.80 23.81 2.43
CA THR A 2 -23.80 23.24 3.35
C THR A 2 -22.49 22.88 2.65
N TYR A 3 -22.38 23.20 1.36
CA TYR A 3 -21.23 22.97 0.51
C TYR A 3 -21.16 24.03 -0.61
N SER A 4 -20.01 24.14 -1.28
CA SER A 4 -19.78 25.00 -2.44
C SER A 4 -19.08 24.26 -3.59
N ILE A 5 -19.45 24.61 -4.82
CA ILE A 5 -18.91 24.02 -6.04
C ILE A 5 -18.48 25.18 -6.94
N THR A 6 -17.18 25.36 -7.13
CA THR A 6 -16.64 26.51 -7.85
C THR A 6 -15.59 26.11 -8.88
N LYS A 7 -15.35 27.00 -9.85
CA LYS A 7 -14.23 26.94 -10.78
C LYS A 7 -13.63 28.33 -10.91
N ASN A 8 -12.33 28.45 -10.70
CA ASN A 8 -11.62 29.74 -10.66
C ASN A 8 -12.27 30.76 -9.70
N GLY A 9 -12.80 30.28 -8.57
CA GLY A 9 -13.45 31.11 -7.55
C GLY A 9 -14.88 31.56 -7.88
N VAL A 10 -15.46 31.10 -9.00
CA VAL A 10 -16.85 31.43 -9.39
C VAL A 10 -17.71 30.19 -9.25
N GLU A 11 -18.94 30.36 -8.76
CA GLU A 11 -19.93 29.27 -8.67
C GLU A 11 -20.13 28.59 -10.02
N LEU A 12 -20.08 27.26 -10.02
CA LEU A 12 -20.23 26.47 -11.23
C LEU A 12 -21.69 26.51 -11.71
N SER A 13 -21.90 26.68 -13.02
CA SER A 13 -23.24 26.60 -13.58
C SER A 13 -23.88 25.22 -13.30
N LYS A 14 -25.16 25.23 -12.90
CA LYS A 14 -25.92 24.01 -12.57
C LYS A 14 -26.08 23.03 -13.73
N ASP A 15 -25.93 23.49 -14.96
CA ASP A 15 -25.99 22.62 -16.15
C ASP A 15 -24.70 21.80 -16.35
N LEU A 16 -23.65 22.07 -15.57
CA LEU A 16 -22.33 21.43 -15.69
C LEU A 16 -22.10 20.30 -14.68
N TYR A 17 -23.07 20.05 -13.78
CA TYR A 17 -22.97 18.99 -12.80
C TYR A 17 -24.35 18.45 -12.43
N THR A 18 -24.36 17.24 -11.88
CA THR A 18 -25.55 16.66 -11.26
C THR A 18 -25.30 16.43 -9.79
N ILE A 19 -26.29 16.72 -8.96
CA ILE A 19 -26.26 16.47 -7.52
C ILE A 19 -27.54 15.75 -7.09
N ASP A 20 -27.39 14.68 -6.32
CA ASP A 20 -28.50 13.97 -5.68
C ASP A 20 -28.22 13.86 -4.19
N GLU A 21 -28.96 14.64 -3.40
CA GLU A 21 -28.86 14.71 -1.95
C GLU A 21 -29.31 13.43 -1.24
N ASN A 22 -30.22 12.67 -1.85
CA ASN A 22 -30.73 11.45 -1.23
C ASN A 22 -29.67 10.35 -1.25
N THR A 23 -28.96 10.25 -2.37
CA THR A 23 -27.86 9.30 -2.56
C THR A 23 -26.50 9.87 -2.17
N LYS A 24 -26.43 11.18 -1.88
CA LYS A 24 -25.19 11.93 -1.63
C LYS A 24 -24.18 11.77 -2.77
N THR A 25 -24.62 12.03 -4.00
CA THR A 25 -23.77 11.89 -5.18
C THR A 25 -23.57 13.24 -5.88
N PHE A 26 -22.33 13.52 -6.25
CA PHE A 26 -21.94 14.64 -7.11
C PHE A 26 -21.21 14.10 -8.34
N SER A 27 -21.61 14.57 -9.53
CA SER A 27 -20.96 14.18 -10.79
C SER A 27 -20.77 15.38 -11.70
N SER A 28 -19.56 15.52 -12.25
CA SER A 28 -19.24 16.52 -13.28
C SER A 28 -18.06 16.05 -14.13
N SER A 29 -18.09 16.29 -15.44
CA SER A 29 -16.91 16.08 -16.29
C SER A 29 -15.95 17.27 -16.29
N VAL A 30 -16.26 18.34 -15.54
CA VAL A 30 -15.46 19.56 -15.52
C VAL A 30 -14.18 19.33 -14.72
N HIS A 31 -13.06 19.76 -15.31
CA HIS A 31 -11.74 19.80 -14.67
C HIS A 31 -11.53 21.11 -13.91
N GLY A 32 -10.64 21.12 -12.92
CA GLY A 32 -10.28 22.36 -12.22
C GLY A 32 -11.33 22.82 -11.22
N LEU A 33 -12.13 21.91 -10.67
CA LEU A 33 -13.17 22.25 -9.69
C LEU A 33 -12.57 22.42 -8.30
N VAL A 34 -13.16 23.30 -7.51
CA VAL A 34 -12.96 23.36 -6.06
C VAL A 34 -14.30 23.00 -5.42
N LEU A 35 -14.29 21.91 -4.66
CA LEU A 35 -15.44 21.26 -4.05
C LEU A 35 -15.26 21.31 -2.54
N ASP A 36 -15.95 22.25 -1.92
CA ASP A 36 -15.95 22.40 -0.46
C ASP A 36 -17.21 21.78 0.11
N PHE A 37 -17.05 20.61 0.71
CA PHE A 37 -18.04 19.77 1.36
C PHE A 37 -17.52 19.44 2.78
N SER A 38 -16.81 20.37 3.44
CA SER A 38 -16.10 20.09 4.70
C SER A 38 -17.03 19.60 5.83
N ASP A 39 -18.27 20.10 5.87
CA ASP A 39 -19.29 19.71 6.84
C ASP A 39 -20.07 18.45 6.44
N GLU A 40 -19.73 17.88 5.29
CA GLU A 40 -20.46 16.78 4.66
C GLU A 40 -19.65 15.49 4.69
N ASN A 41 -20.35 14.37 4.90
CA ASN A 41 -19.78 13.04 4.97
C ASN A 41 -20.57 12.09 4.08
N LYS A 42 -19.96 10.96 3.71
CA LYS A 42 -20.63 9.89 2.93
C LYS A 42 -21.06 10.31 1.53
N TRP A 43 -20.30 11.22 0.93
CA TRP A 43 -20.53 11.65 -0.45
C TRP A 43 -19.73 10.82 -1.44
N THR A 44 -20.30 10.58 -2.61
CA THR A 44 -19.59 10.01 -3.75
C THR A 44 -19.38 11.09 -4.81
N PHE A 45 -18.13 11.31 -5.17
CA PHE A 45 -17.72 12.28 -6.18
C PHE A 45 -17.21 11.57 -7.43
N THR A 46 -17.76 11.94 -8.58
CA THR A 46 -17.23 11.54 -9.89
C THR A 46 -16.84 12.80 -10.65
N THR A 47 -15.55 13.03 -10.84
CA THR A 47 -15.04 14.28 -11.45
C THR A 47 -14.00 14.04 -12.54
N GLY A 48 -13.69 15.10 -13.29
CA GLY A 48 -12.48 15.16 -14.08
C GLY A 48 -11.20 15.23 -13.22
N SER A 49 -10.10 15.61 -13.86
CA SER A 49 -8.79 15.92 -13.27
C SER A 49 -8.73 17.32 -12.64
N ASP A 50 -7.61 17.62 -11.98
CA ASP A 50 -7.24 18.96 -11.48
C ASP A 50 -8.23 19.52 -10.44
N CYS A 51 -8.94 18.64 -9.74
CA CYS A 51 -9.96 19.04 -8.78
C CYS A 51 -9.37 19.11 -7.36
N THR A 52 -9.89 20.04 -6.55
CA THR A 52 -9.58 20.16 -5.12
C THR A 52 -10.83 19.82 -4.32
N PHE A 53 -10.68 18.96 -3.32
CA PHE A 53 -11.74 18.49 -2.45
C PHE A 53 -11.42 18.83 -1.00
N ASP A 54 -12.36 19.46 -0.32
CA ASP A 54 -12.42 19.52 1.13
C ASP A 54 -13.68 18.78 1.60
N THR A 55 -13.55 17.69 2.33
CA THR A 55 -14.70 16.88 2.76
C THR A 55 -14.53 16.32 4.16
N GLY A 56 -15.63 15.90 4.77
CA GLY A 56 -15.60 14.99 5.92
C GLY A 56 -15.08 13.59 5.56
N GLY A 57 -15.45 12.60 6.37
CA GLY A 57 -15.09 11.19 6.22
C GLY A 57 -16.12 10.36 5.45
N TYR A 58 -15.77 9.09 5.24
CA TYR A 58 -16.60 8.09 4.56
C TYR A 58 -16.97 8.43 3.11
N CYS A 59 -16.21 9.30 2.46
CA CYS A 59 -16.46 9.71 1.08
C CYS A 59 -15.80 8.76 0.08
N THR A 60 -16.35 8.70 -1.12
CA THR A 60 -15.81 7.94 -2.26
C THR A 60 -15.46 8.89 -3.39
N PHE A 61 -14.28 8.76 -3.97
CA PHE A 61 -13.79 9.62 -5.04
C PHE A 61 -13.41 8.79 -6.26
N ASN A 62 -14.02 9.10 -7.40
CA ASN A 62 -13.69 8.56 -8.72
C ASN A 62 -13.26 9.74 -9.60
N THR A 63 -11.95 9.98 -9.72
CA THR A 63 -11.45 11.20 -10.36
C THR A 63 -10.34 10.93 -11.36
N GLY A 64 -10.02 11.94 -12.17
CA GLY A 64 -8.78 11.97 -12.93
C GLY A 64 -7.54 12.10 -12.05
N GLY A 65 -6.42 12.49 -12.68
CA GLY A 65 -5.16 12.80 -11.98
C GLY A 65 -5.09 14.26 -11.51
N TYR A 66 -3.97 14.63 -10.89
CA TYR A 66 -3.67 16.00 -10.47
C TYR A 66 -4.68 16.60 -9.48
N CYS A 67 -5.38 15.75 -8.72
CA CYS A 67 -6.34 16.20 -7.72
C CYS A 67 -5.67 16.40 -6.36
N THR A 68 -6.24 17.30 -5.55
CA THR A 68 -5.84 17.52 -4.15
C THR A 68 -7.01 17.18 -3.23
N PHE A 69 -6.76 16.38 -2.20
CA PHE A 69 -7.78 15.91 -1.26
C PHE A 69 -7.41 16.31 0.16
N ASN A 70 -8.29 17.04 0.83
CA ASN A 70 -8.31 17.24 2.27
C ASN A 70 -9.58 16.55 2.80
N THR A 71 -9.43 15.38 3.42
CA THR A 71 -10.61 14.58 3.84
C THR A 71 -10.49 14.04 5.25
N GLY A 72 -11.62 13.64 5.81
CA GLY A 72 -11.66 12.83 7.03
C GLY A 72 -11.15 11.40 6.83
N SER A 73 -11.48 10.54 7.80
CA SER A 73 -11.15 9.11 7.81
C SER A 73 -12.10 8.27 6.96
N SER A 74 -11.71 7.01 6.71
CA SER A 74 -12.54 5.98 6.07
C SER A 74 -13.02 6.32 4.65
N CYS A 75 -12.24 7.11 3.92
CA CYS A 75 -12.53 7.46 2.53
C CYS A 75 -11.95 6.42 1.55
N MET A 76 -12.56 6.32 0.38
CA MET A 76 -12.11 5.47 -0.73
C MET A 76 -11.77 6.32 -1.96
N PHE A 77 -10.61 6.07 -2.55
CA PHE A 77 -10.10 6.82 -3.69
C PHE A 77 -9.77 5.88 -4.86
N ASP A 78 -10.42 6.07 -6.01
CA ASP A 78 -10.00 5.55 -7.32
C ASP A 78 -9.64 6.76 -8.20
N THR A 79 -8.34 7.02 -8.37
CA THR A 79 -7.86 8.27 -8.99
C THR A 79 -6.72 8.01 -9.97
N GLY A 80 -6.42 9.02 -10.80
CA GLY A 80 -5.24 9.02 -11.66
C GLY A 80 -3.91 9.14 -10.89
N GLY A 81 -2.86 9.56 -11.61
CA GLY A 81 -1.57 9.87 -11.00
C GLY A 81 -1.45 11.33 -10.56
N TYR A 82 -0.35 11.64 -9.87
CA TYR A 82 0.02 13.00 -9.44
C TYR A 82 -1.00 13.68 -8.51
N CYS A 83 -1.73 12.89 -7.73
CA CYS A 83 -2.65 13.41 -6.73
C CYS A 83 -1.94 13.64 -5.39
N THR A 84 -2.45 14.58 -4.60
CA THR A 84 -1.99 14.83 -3.23
C THR A 84 -3.12 14.55 -2.26
N PHE A 85 -2.83 13.76 -1.22
CA PHE A 85 -3.82 13.32 -0.24
C PHE A 85 -3.38 13.76 1.15
N LYS A 86 -4.27 14.48 1.84
CA LYS A 86 -4.22 14.73 3.27
C LYS A 86 -5.49 14.14 3.88
N THR A 87 -5.37 12.99 4.55
CA THR A 87 -6.55 12.25 5.03
C THR A 87 -6.40 11.76 6.46
N GLY A 88 -7.53 11.37 7.06
CA GLY A 88 -7.54 10.62 8.32
C GLY A 88 -7.06 9.16 8.16
N SER A 89 -7.46 8.33 9.11
CA SER A 89 -7.16 6.89 9.18
C SER A 89 -8.11 6.04 8.32
N ASP A 90 -7.76 4.76 8.15
CA ASP A 90 -8.60 3.72 7.56
C ASP A 90 -9.08 4.02 6.12
N CYS A 91 -8.30 4.82 5.37
CA CYS A 91 -8.58 5.13 3.98
C CYS A 91 -8.05 4.05 3.03
N THR A 92 -8.70 3.89 1.89
CA THR A 92 -8.26 2.98 0.83
C THR A 92 -7.97 3.75 -0.45
N PHE A 93 -6.77 3.55 -1.00
CA PHE A 93 -6.28 4.27 -2.17
C PHE A 93 -5.98 3.31 -3.30
N LYS A 94 -6.55 3.58 -4.45
CA LYS A 94 -6.17 2.99 -5.74
C LYS A 94 -5.82 4.12 -6.68
N THR A 95 -4.53 4.30 -6.94
CA THR A 95 -4.04 5.48 -7.67
C THR A 95 -3.03 5.14 -8.75
N GLY A 96 -2.78 6.10 -9.63
CA GLY A 96 -1.65 6.05 -10.55
C GLY A 96 -0.29 6.28 -9.86
N SER A 97 0.69 6.68 -10.67
CA SER A 97 2.06 7.01 -10.24
C SER A 97 2.16 8.44 -9.70
N GLY A 98 3.24 8.72 -8.95
CA GLY A 98 3.64 10.09 -8.58
C GLY A 98 2.73 10.76 -7.56
N CYS A 99 1.95 9.99 -6.81
CA CYS A 99 1.06 10.53 -5.78
C CYS A 99 1.81 10.75 -4.46
N THR A 100 1.34 11.74 -3.68
CA THR A 100 1.86 12.04 -2.35
C THR A 100 0.76 11.86 -1.31
N PHE A 101 1.08 11.17 -0.22
CA PHE A 101 0.13 10.80 0.83
C PHE A 101 0.62 11.27 2.20
N ASP A 102 -0.20 12.03 2.90
CA ASP A 102 -0.11 12.37 4.33
C ASP A 102 -1.39 11.81 4.98
N THR A 103 -1.27 10.67 5.68
CA THR A 103 -2.44 9.94 6.18
C THR A 103 -2.27 9.42 7.59
N GLY A 104 -3.40 9.11 8.24
CA GLY A 104 -3.41 8.41 9.54
C GLY A 104 -2.95 6.94 9.47
N SER A 105 -3.42 6.17 10.43
CA SER A 105 -3.14 4.73 10.58
C SER A 105 -4.09 3.86 9.76
N GLY A 106 -3.73 2.59 9.55
CA GLY A 106 -4.66 1.58 9.03
C GLY A 106 -5.06 1.77 7.55
N CYS A 107 -4.33 2.62 6.82
CA CYS A 107 -4.62 2.88 5.41
C CYS A 107 -4.11 1.76 4.51
N THR A 108 -4.79 1.54 3.38
CA THR A 108 -4.39 0.57 2.36
C THR A 108 -4.14 1.27 1.03
N PHE A 109 -3.01 0.97 0.40
CA PHE A 109 -2.54 1.63 -0.81
C PHE A 109 -2.27 0.60 -1.92
N ASP A 110 -2.88 0.81 -3.09
CA ASP A 110 -2.56 0.15 -4.35
C ASP A 110 -2.18 1.23 -5.38
N THR A 111 -0.88 1.41 -5.63
CA THR A 111 -0.37 2.57 -6.38
C THR A 111 0.68 2.22 -7.42
N GLY A 112 0.97 3.18 -8.30
CA GLY A 112 1.97 3.06 -9.35
C GLY A 112 3.42 3.22 -8.86
N TYR A 113 4.21 3.93 -9.67
CA TYR A 113 5.63 4.22 -9.40
C TYR A 113 5.81 5.58 -8.74
N GLY A 114 6.93 5.80 -8.06
CA GLY A 114 7.35 7.14 -7.69
C GLY A 114 6.45 7.83 -6.65
N CYS A 115 5.75 7.06 -5.82
CA CYS A 115 4.86 7.60 -4.81
C CYS A 115 5.61 7.89 -3.50
N MET A 116 5.15 8.91 -2.76
CA MET A 116 5.70 9.30 -1.46
C MET A 116 4.63 9.16 -0.38
N PHE A 117 4.98 8.48 0.71
CA PHE A 117 4.06 8.18 1.81
C PHE A 117 4.61 8.69 3.12
N ASP A 118 3.82 9.50 3.83
CA ASP A 118 3.95 9.83 5.25
C ASP A 118 2.69 9.31 5.95
N THR A 119 2.83 8.23 6.73
CA THR A 119 1.67 7.55 7.32
C THR A 119 1.87 7.13 8.77
N GLY A 120 0.75 6.90 9.47
CA GLY A 120 0.75 6.24 10.77
C GLY A 120 1.12 4.75 10.71
N SER A 121 0.76 4.03 11.78
CA SER A 121 1.00 2.59 11.93
C SER A 121 -0.04 1.72 11.21
N GLY A 122 0.29 0.44 11.01
CA GLY A 122 -0.67 -0.57 10.56
C GLY A 122 -1.13 -0.41 9.10
N CYS A 123 -0.36 0.32 8.28
CA CYS A 123 -0.69 0.54 6.89
C CYS A 123 -0.23 -0.62 6.00
N THR A 124 -0.96 -0.87 4.91
CA THR A 124 -0.61 -1.88 3.91
C THR A 124 -0.35 -1.23 2.56
N PHE A 125 0.79 -1.56 1.95
CA PHE A 125 1.24 -0.97 0.69
C PHE A 125 1.44 -2.04 -0.37
N ASN A 126 0.80 -1.86 -1.52
CA ASN A 126 1.08 -2.55 -2.77
C ASN A 126 1.49 -1.50 -3.80
N THR A 127 2.78 -1.39 -4.07
CA THR A 127 3.31 -0.36 -4.98
C THR A 127 4.22 -0.99 -6.01
N ARG A 128 4.55 -0.23 -7.06
CA ARG A 128 5.63 -0.60 -7.96
C ARG A 128 6.96 -0.11 -7.40
N SER A 129 7.85 0.39 -8.25
CA SER A 129 9.20 0.83 -7.88
C SER A 129 9.28 2.32 -7.50
N ASP A 130 10.46 2.74 -7.06
CA ASP A 130 10.85 4.14 -6.85
C ASP A 130 10.03 4.87 -5.78
N CYS A 131 9.47 4.14 -4.81
CA CYS A 131 8.62 4.71 -3.77
C CYS A 131 9.41 5.04 -2.50
N THR A 132 8.99 6.09 -1.80
CA THR A 132 9.56 6.51 -0.51
C THR A 132 8.50 6.44 0.58
N PHE A 133 8.85 5.82 1.71
CA PHE A 133 7.95 5.58 2.83
C PHE A 133 8.55 6.13 4.13
N ASP A 134 7.81 6.99 4.83
CA ASP A 134 8.00 7.33 6.24
C ASP A 134 6.76 6.87 6.99
N THR A 135 6.87 5.79 7.77
CA THR A 135 5.70 5.16 8.41
C THR A 135 5.97 4.78 9.86
N GLY A 136 4.88 4.50 10.58
CA GLY A 136 4.92 3.96 11.94
C GLY A 136 5.32 2.48 12.03
N TYR A 137 4.66 1.78 12.95
CA TYR A 137 4.88 0.37 13.31
C TYR A 137 3.91 -0.53 12.54
N ASP A 138 4.15 -1.85 12.55
CA ASP A 138 3.20 -2.86 12.07
C ASP A 138 2.76 -2.69 10.60
N CYS A 139 3.57 -2.05 9.77
CA CYS A 139 3.27 -1.83 8.36
C CYS A 139 3.67 -3.04 7.51
N THR A 140 2.92 -3.29 6.45
CA THR A 140 3.20 -4.35 5.47
C THR A 140 3.44 -3.76 4.09
N PHE A 141 4.55 -4.11 3.46
CA PHE A 141 4.97 -3.58 2.18
C PHE A 141 5.13 -4.70 1.16
N LYS A 142 4.50 -4.51 -0.01
CA LYS A 142 4.74 -5.27 -1.23
C LYS A 142 5.12 -4.28 -2.33
N THR A 143 6.40 -4.20 -2.64
CA THR A 143 6.92 -3.16 -3.55
C THR A 143 7.81 -3.75 -4.64
N GLY A 144 8.04 -2.96 -5.68
CA GLY A 144 9.10 -3.20 -6.65
C GLY A 144 10.50 -2.87 -6.09
N SER A 145 11.40 -2.49 -7.00
CA SER A 145 12.78 -2.13 -6.69
C SER A 145 12.93 -0.66 -6.30
N ASP A 146 14.14 -0.28 -5.89
CA ASP A 146 14.57 1.11 -5.74
C ASP A 146 13.71 1.92 -4.75
N CYS A 147 13.19 1.24 -3.72
CA CYS A 147 12.36 1.86 -2.70
C CYS A 147 13.16 2.20 -1.45
N THR A 148 12.78 3.30 -0.78
CA THR A 148 13.39 3.74 0.48
C THR A 148 12.35 3.72 1.59
N PHE A 149 12.68 3.07 2.70
CA PHE A 149 11.78 2.86 3.83
C PHE A 149 12.39 3.45 5.09
N LYS A 150 11.62 4.29 5.78
CA LYS A 150 11.86 4.71 7.15
C LYS A 150 10.66 4.29 7.98
N THR A 151 10.85 3.29 8.82
CA THR A 151 9.78 2.63 9.57
C THR A 151 10.20 2.42 11.02
N CYS A 152 9.25 2.19 11.92
CA CYS A 152 9.58 1.77 13.28
C CYS A 152 9.76 0.24 13.36
N ASP A 153 9.14 -0.43 14.33
CA ASP A 153 9.31 -1.86 14.57
C ASP A 153 8.22 -2.70 13.87
N ASP A 154 8.41 -4.03 13.88
CA ASP A 154 7.40 -5.04 13.54
C ASP A 154 6.82 -4.94 12.10
N CYS A 155 7.56 -4.32 11.20
CA CYS A 155 7.16 -4.19 9.79
C CYS A 155 7.56 -5.43 8.97
N THR A 156 6.79 -5.73 7.92
CA THR A 156 7.05 -6.81 6.97
C THR A 156 7.26 -6.25 5.57
N PHE A 157 8.38 -6.62 4.95
CA PHE A 157 8.79 -6.13 3.63
C PHE A 157 8.89 -7.29 2.64
N ASN A 158 8.15 -7.21 1.55
CA ASN A 158 8.35 -8.01 0.34
C ASN A 158 8.71 -7.04 -0.79
N THR A 159 9.98 -6.99 -1.18
CA THR A 159 10.48 -5.96 -2.09
C THR A 159 11.31 -6.55 -3.22
N GLY A 160 11.48 -5.76 -4.28
CA GLY A 160 12.46 -6.02 -5.32
C GLY A 160 13.89 -5.78 -4.83
N SER A 161 14.73 -5.35 -5.77
CA SER A 161 16.16 -5.11 -5.53
C SER A 161 16.45 -3.65 -5.14
N SER A 162 17.67 -3.35 -4.74
CA SER A 162 18.17 -1.98 -4.53
C SER A 162 17.37 -1.18 -3.50
N CYS A 163 16.76 -1.84 -2.52
CA CYS A 163 15.95 -1.17 -1.51
C CYS A 163 16.79 -0.78 -0.28
N MET A 164 16.50 0.39 0.26
CA MET A 164 17.15 0.90 1.47
C MET A 164 16.15 0.95 2.62
N PHE A 165 16.49 0.33 3.74
CA PHE A 165 15.64 0.25 4.91
C PHE A 165 16.28 0.97 6.09
N ASN A 166 15.48 1.73 6.82
CA ASN A 166 15.84 2.38 8.07
C ASN A 166 14.77 2.05 9.11
N THR A 167 14.99 1.00 9.89
CA THR A 167 13.95 0.36 10.71
C THR A 167 14.35 0.21 12.18
N GLY A 168 13.41 -0.24 13.01
CA GLY A 168 13.68 -0.74 14.36
C GLY A 168 14.01 -2.23 14.39
N SER A 169 13.41 -2.91 15.34
CA SER A 169 13.55 -4.34 15.65
C SER A 169 12.42 -5.19 15.08
N SER A 170 12.57 -6.52 15.15
CA SER A 170 11.54 -7.52 14.84
C SER A 170 10.94 -7.51 13.42
N CYS A 171 11.49 -6.71 12.51
CA CYS A 171 11.05 -6.64 11.12
C CYS A 171 11.45 -7.89 10.32
N THR A 172 10.64 -8.23 9.32
CA THR A 172 10.88 -9.35 8.40
C THR A 172 11.06 -8.84 6.98
N PHE A 173 12.06 -9.35 6.27
CA PHE A 173 12.45 -8.89 4.93
C PHE A 173 12.52 -10.08 3.98
N ASP A 174 11.78 -10.04 2.88
CA ASP A 174 11.88 -10.91 1.70
C ASP A 174 12.25 -10.01 0.52
N THR A 175 13.54 -9.94 0.19
CA THR A 175 14.07 -8.93 -0.75
C THR A 175 14.80 -9.58 -1.92
N GLY A 176 14.89 -8.84 -3.03
CA GLY A 176 15.83 -9.14 -4.12
C GLY A 176 17.29 -8.85 -3.73
N SER A 177 18.10 -8.50 -4.72
CA SER A 177 19.52 -8.17 -4.53
C SER A 177 19.74 -6.73 -4.04
N ASP A 178 20.97 -6.44 -3.63
CA ASP A 178 21.48 -5.08 -3.38
C ASP A 178 20.67 -4.28 -2.36
N CYS A 179 20.06 -4.98 -1.39
CA CYS A 179 19.26 -4.39 -0.34
C CYS A 179 20.10 -4.15 0.92
N VAL A 180 19.98 -2.96 1.49
CA VAL A 180 20.72 -2.58 2.71
C VAL A 180 19.75 -2.08 3.77
N LEU A 181 20.01 -2.46 5.01
CA LEU A 181 19.22 -2.10 6.17
C LEU A 181 20.09 -1.43 7.22
N VAL A 182 19.61 -0.32 7.78
CA VAL A 182 20.11 0.29 9.00
C VAL A 182 19.08 0.08 10.12
N ARG A 183 19.52 -0.57 11.21
CA ARG A 183 18.73 -0.71 12.43
C ARG A 183 19.01 0.44 13.38
N ARG A 184 17.97 1.22 13.70
CA ARG A 184 18.09 2.42 14.56
C ARG A 184 18.25 2.10 16.03
N ASP A 185 17.75 0.96 16.49
CA ASP A 185 17.78 0.59 17.91
C ASP A 185 19.20 0.24 18.40
N ILE A 186 20.06 -0.24 17.50
CA ILE A 186 21.42 -0.69 17.83
C ILE A 186 22.50 -0.19 16.85
N TYR A 187 22.13 0.70 15.93
CA TYR A 187 23.02 1.28 14.91
C TYR A 187 23.77 0.22 14.08
N GLU A 188 23.09 -0.89 13.77
CA GLU A 188 23.63 -1.98 12.95
C GLU A 188 23.33 -1.71 11.47
N VAL A 189 24.30 -2.02 10.60
CA VAL A 189 24.14 -1.97 9.15
C VAL A 189 24.26 -3.39 8.60
N ILE A 190 23.25 -3.83 7.86
CA ILE A 190 23.14 -5.17 7.28
C ILE A 190 22.98 -5.05 5.78
N GLU A 191 23.86 -5.71 5.03
CA GLU A 191 23.59 -6.05 3.63
C GLU A 191 22.75 -7.32 3.63
N ILE A 192 21.52 -7.23 3.10
CA ILE A 192 20.59 -8.35 3.10
C ILE A 192 21.04 -9.34 2.01
N PRO A 193 21.26 -10.62 2.33
CA PRO A 193 21.60 -11.60 1.32
C PRO A 193 20.52 -11.68 0.24
N ALA A 194 20.94 -11.68 -1.02
CA ALA A 194 20.02 -11.73 -2.15
C ALA A 194 19.06 -12.93 -2.06
N ASP A 195 17.83 -12.72 -2.51
CA ASP A 195 16.77 -13.74 -2.66
C ASP A 195 16.50 -14.55 -1.37
N THR A 196 16.72 -13.93 -0.21
CA THR A 196 16.60 -14.55 1.10
C THR A 196 15.54 -13.85 1.93
N THR A 197 14.76 -14.65 2.67
CA THR A 197 13.90 -14.13 3.72
C THR A 197 14.65 -14.09 5.05
N ILE A 198 14.78 -12.92 5.66
CA ILE A 198 15.39 -12.74 6.98
C ILE A 198 14.38 -12.16 7.98
N LYS A 199 14.57 -12.48 9.26
CA LYS A 199 13.87 -11.83 10.36
C LYS A 199 14.87 -11.29 11.36
N LEU A 200 14.77 -10.00 11.65
CA LEU A 200 15.60 -9.37 12.67
C LEU A 200 15.32 -10.00 14.03
N HIS A 201 16.36 -10.07 14.85
CA HIS A 201 16.17 -10.36 16.25
C HIS A 201 15.40 -9.21 16.93
N GLY A 202 14.93 -9.49 18.15
CA GLY A 202 14.23 -8.50 18.96
C GLY A 202 15.09 -7.29 19.32
N TYR A 203 14.46 -6.35 20.02
CA TYR A 203 15.06 -5.11 20.47
C TYR A 203 16.41 -5.32 21.17
N GLY A 204 17.43 -4.57 20.74
CA GLY A 204 18.74 -4.59 21.39
C GLY A 204 19.62 -5.81 21.04
N ILE A 205 19.14 -6.73 20.21
CA ILE A 205 19.87 -7.94 19.81
C ILE A 205 20.34 -7.80 18.37
N MET A 206 21.65 -7.86 18.17
CA MET A 206 22.30 -7.79 16.84
C MET A 206 21.92 -8.97 15.94
N GLY A 207 21.95 -8.72 14.64
CA GLY A 207 21.79 -9.73 13.60
C GLY A 207 20.35 -10.17 13.35
N TYR A 208 20.25 -11.26 12.59
CA TYR A 208 19.00 -11.78 12.06
C TYR A 208 19.05 -13.31 11.91
N GLY A 209 17.87 -13.92 11.86
CA GLY A 209 17.68 -15.31 11.45
C GLY A 209 17.27 -15.41 9.99
N VAL A 210 17.83 -16.39 9.27
CA VAL A 210 17.38 -16.73 7.90
C VAL A 210 16.19 -17.68 7.98
N ILE A 211 15.08 -17.31 7.34
CA ILE A 211 13.90 -18.15 7.21
C ILE A 211 14.03 -18.95 5.91
N LYS A 212 14.22 -20.26 6.03
CA LYS A 212 14.26 -21.15 4.86
C LYS A 212 12.87 -21.19 4.20
N LYS A 213 12.80 -20.79 2.93
CA LYS A 213 11.61 -20.98 2.11
C LYS A 213 11.35 -22.48 2.01
N SER A 214 10.23 -22.96 2.51
CA SER A 214 9.85 -24.37 2.37
C SER A 214 9.74 -24.67 0.87
N GLU A 215 10.59 -25.56 0.37
CA GLU A 215 10.47 -26.06 -1.00
C GLU A 215 9.10 -26.73 -1.14
N CYS A 216 8.24 -26.14 -1.98
CA CYS A 216 7.02 -26.81 -2.41
C CYS A 216 7.46 -27.93 -3.37
N VAL A 217 7.73 -29.12 -2.81
CA VAL A 217 7.98 -30.32 -3.60
C VAL A 217 6.69 -30.64 -4.34
N LYS A 218 6.65 -30.34 -5.66
CA LYS A 218 5.62 -30.90 -6.53
C LYS A 218 5.82 -32.40 -6.54
N LEU A 219 5.06 -33.10 -5.70
CA LEU A 219 5.00 -34.54 -5.73
C LEU A 219 4.24 -34.93 -6.99
N GLU A 220 4.95 -35.43 -8.00
CA GLU A 220 4.29 -36.04 -9.16
C GLU A 220 3.56 -37.29 -8.68
N VAL A 221 2.23 -37.29 -8.87
CA VAL A 221 1.35 -38.41 -8.46
C VAL A 221 1.84 -39.74 -9.03
N GLU A 222 2.42 -39.74 -10.23
CA GLU A 222 2.97 -40.94 -10.86
C GLU A 222 4.26 -41.44 -10.17
N GLU A 223 5.11 -40.55 -9.64
CA GLU A 223 6.29 -40.95 -8.89
C GLU A 223 5.90 -41.57 -7.53
N ILE A 224 4.86 -41.04 -6.89
CA ILE A 224 4.28 -41.63 -5.67
C ILE A 224 3.66 -42.99 -5.95
N LYS A 225 2.84 -43.10 -7.02
CA LYS A 225 2.22 -44.38 -7.41
C LYS A 225 3.26 -45.46 -7.66
N LYS A 226 4.34 -45.13 -8.37
CA LYS A 226 5.44 -46.06 -8.64
C LYS A 226 6.13 -46.50 -7.34
N LYS A 227 6.45 -45.57 -6.44
CA LYS A 227 7.06 -45.89 -5.14
C LYS A 227 6.15 -46.77 -4.28
N ILE A 228 4.83 -46.52 -4.28
CA ILE A 228 3.85 -47.35 -3.58
C ILE A 228 3.79 -48.75 -4.20
N PHE A 229 3.72 -48.85 -5.53
CA PHE A 229 3.68 -50.12 -6.24
C PHE A 229 4.91 -50.99 -5.94
N ASP A 230 6.11 -50.39 -6.05
CA ASP A 230 7.37 -51.09 -5.74
C ASP A 230 7.42 -51.55 -4.27
N LEU A 231 6.82 -50.81 -3.34
CA LEU A 231 6.74 -51.18 -1.93
C LEU A 231 5.79 -52.37 -1.72
N VAL A 232 4.62 -52.33 -2.36
CA VAL A 232 3.61 -53.40 -2.29
C VAL A 232 4.21 -54.69 -2.86
N GLU A 233 4.89 -54.63 -4.01
CA GLU A 233 5.51 -55.81 -4.61
C GLU A 233 6.59 -56.44 -3.71
N LYS A 234 7.39 -55.60 -3.03
CA LYS A 234 8.38 -56.06 -2.05
C LYS A 234 7.72 -56.72 -0.83
N LEU A 235 6.61 -56.18 -0.33
CA LEU A 235 5.90 -56.76 0.80
C LEU A 235 5.25 -58.10 0.44
N THR A 236 4.66 -58.22 -0.75
CA THR A 236 4.03 -59.48 -1.21
C THR A 236 5.03 -60.61 -1.44
N LYS A 237 6.30 -60.32 -1.74
CA LYS A 237 7.36 -61.33 -1.92
C LYS A 237 8.02 -61.78 -0.62
N VAL A 238 7.70 -61.16 0.51
CA VAL A 238 8.22 -61.55 1.85
C VAL A 238 7.26 -62.52 2.55
N GLU A 239 6.05 -62.70 2.04
CA GLU A 239 5.02 -63.60 2.59
C GLU A 239 4.93 -64.97 1.87
N GLU A 240 5.83 -65.27 0.92
CA GLU A 240 6.05 -66.61 0.32
C GLU A 240 7.32 -67.29 0.87
#